data_AF-A0A6A6K651-F1
#
_entry.id   AF-A0A6A6K651-F1
#
_cell.length_a   1.000
_cell.length_b   1.000
_cell.length_c   1.000
_cell.angle_alpha   90.00
_cell.angle_beta   90.00
_cell.angle_gamma   90.00
#
_symmetry.space_group_name_H-M   'P 1'
#
loop_
_entity.id
_entity.type
_entity.pdbx_description
1 polymer ?
#
loop_
_entity_poly.entity_id
_entity_poly.type
_entity_poly.pdbx_seq_one_letter_code
_entity_poly.pdbx_strand_id
1 'polypeptide(L)'
;MSKTFTPETIETRSEISNRLLDVKKRLNEAVMHFGESIKEIINEEFGDGIMSAIDFYCSVDKVKGVDGKDRVVVTFDGKYLPHTEQKLEHMVSRLRLKEVNQS
;
A
#
# COMPACT_ATOMS: atom_id res chain seq x y z
N MET A 1 22.77 7.69 11.22
CA MET A 1 22.34 9.08 11.50
C MET A 1 20.86 9.20 11.18
N SER A 2 20.00 9.27 12.19
CA SER A 2 18.55 9.46 12.03
C SER A 2 18.23 10.93 11.78
N LYS A 3 17.36 11.23 10.80
CA LYS A 3 16.83 12.58 10.59
C LYS A 3 15.38 12.60 11.05
N THR A 4 15.10 13.39 12.08
CA THR A 4 13.75 13.70 12.56
C THR A 4 13.23 14.94 11.83
N PHE A 5 11.97 14.93 11.37
CA PHE A 5 11.34 16.04 10.67
C PHE A 5 10.29 16.72 11.57
N THR A 6 10.35 18.05 11.68
CA THR A 6 9.33 18.87 12.34
C THR A 6 8.59 19.73 11.30
N PRO A 7 7.26 19.94 11.41
CA PRO A 7 6.53 20.75 10.46
C PRO A 7 6.49 22.21 10.90
N GLU A 8 6.99 23.10 10.06
CA GLU A 8 6.29 24.30 9.53
C GLU A 8 7.29 25.37 9.08
N THR A 9 7.23 25.75 7.81
CA THR A 9 7.71 27.05 7.33
C THR A 9 6.88 27.43 6.10
N ILE A 10 6.48 28.70 6.02
CA ILE A 10 5.74 29.29 4.90
C ILE A 10 6.57 29.11 3.61
N GLU A 11 6.07 28.31 2.68
CA GLU A 11 6.79 27.91 1.46
C GLU A 11 6.92 29.09 0.47
N THR A 12 8.16 29.39 0.10
CA THR A 12 8.53 30.31 -0.96
C THR A 12 8.01 29.84 -2.33
N ARG A 13 7.87 30.73 -3.33
CA ARG A 13 7.48 30.35 -4.72
C ARG A 13 8.39 29.29 -5.35
N SER A 14 9.65 29.20 -4.91
CA SER A 14 10.60 28.15 -5.29
C SER A 14 10.20 26.79 -4.71
N GLU A 15 9.79 26.74 -3.45
CA GLU A 15 9.32 25.54 -2.76
C GLU A 15 7.96 25.06 -3.32
N ILE A 16 7.08 25.99 -3.70
CA ILE A 16 5.82 25.67 -4.41
C ILE A 16 6.11 25.05 -5.79
N SER A 17 7.11 25.53 -6.52
CA SER A 17 7.56 24.92 -7.79
C SER A 17 8.15 23.53 -7.57
N ASN A 18 8.92 23.33 -6.49
CA ASN A 18 9.47 22.03 -6.10
C ASN A 18 8.37 21.02 -5.71
N ARG A 19 7.18 21.45 -5.27
CA ARG A 19 6.03 20.55 -5.03
C ARG A 19 5.43 19.96 -6.30
N LEU A 20 5.59 20.61 -7.46
CA LEU A 20 5.22 20.01 -8.76
C LEU A 20 6.24 18.94 -9.21
N LEU A 21 7.46 18.97 -8.66
CA LEU A 21 8.54 18.01 -8.90
C LEU A 21 8.78 17.07 -7.69
N ASP A 22 7.87 17.04 -6.72
CA ASP A 22 8.04 16.22 -5.53
C ASP A 22 7.95 14.72 -5.89
N VAL A 23 8.99 13.96 -5.52
CA VAL A 23 9.05 12.51 -5.70
C VAL A 23 7.83 11.84 -5.07
N LYS A 24 7.31 12.36 -3.96
CA LYS A 24 6.08 11.88 -3.33
C LYS A 24 4.87 12.00 -4.27
N LYS A 25 4.73 13.12 -4.97
CA LYS A 25 3.64 13.34 -5.93
C LYS A 25 3.77 12.35 -7.09
N ARG A 26 4.97 12.15 -7.62
CA ARG A 26 5.22 11.19 -8.71
C ARG A 26 4.95 9.74 -8.30
N LEU A 27 5.29 9.37 -7.07
CA LEU A 27 4.98 8.04 -6.54
C LEU A 27 3.46 7.82 -6.41
N ASN A 28 2.74 8.82 -5.87
CA ASN A 28 1.28 8.77 -5.80
C ASN A 28 0.64 8.70 -7.19
N GLU A 29 1.12 9.49 -8.16
CA GLU A 29 0.66 9.44 -9.55
C GLU A 29 0.88 8.04 -10.14
N ALA A 30 2.07 7.45 -9.97
CA ALA A 30 2.36 6.11 -10.47
C ALA A 30 1.43 5.06 -9.87
N VAL A 31 1.25 5.06 -8.54
CA VAL A 31 0.33 4.13 -7.86
C VAL A 31 -1.11 4.34 -8.31
N MET A 32 -1.56 5.58 -8.53
CA MET A 32 -2.91 5.84 -9.03
C MET A 32 -3.12 5.33 -10.47
N HIS A 33 -2.15 5.51 -11.36
CA HIS A 33 -2.28 5.07 -12.75
C HIS A 33 -2.17 3.55 -12.90
N PHE A 34 -1.29 2.91 -12.13
CA PHE A 34 -1.03 1.47 -12.22
C PHE A 34 -1.76 0.65 -11.16
N GLY A 35 -2.49 1.27 -10.23
CA GLY A 35 -3.09 0.61 -9.09
C GLY A 35 -4.06 -0.50 -9.47
N GLU A 36 -4.91 -0.28 -10.48
CA GLU A 36 -5.86 -1.31 -10.94
C GLU A 36 -5.11 -2.49 -11.58
N SER A 37 -4.13 -2.23 -12.45
CA SER A 37 -3.33 -3.29 -13.07
C SER A 37 -2.54 -4.11 -12.04
N ILE A 38 -1.98 -3.45 -11.02
CA ILE A 38 -1.29 -4.14 -9.92
C ILE A 38 -2.26 -5.02 -9.13
N LYS A 39 -3.47 -4.50 -8.83
CA LYS A 39 -4.53 -5.28 -8.16
C LYS A 39 -4.94 -6.50 -8.98
N GLU A 40 -5.15 -6.34 -10.28
CA GLU A 40 -5.52 -7.45 -11.18
C GLU A 40 -4.45 -8.56 -11.14
N ILE A 41 -3.18 -8.20 -11.30
CA ILE A 41 -2.06 -9.16 -11.24
C ILE A 41 -1.99 -9.86 -9.87
N ILE A 42 -2.13 -9.10 -8.77
CA ILE A 42 -2.15 -9.70 -7.43
C ILE A 42 -3.31 -10.67 -7.27
N ASN A 43 -4.50 -10.33 -7.78
CA ASN A 43 -5.67 -11.21 -7.69
C ASN A 43 -5.51 -12.46 -8.58
N GLU A 44 -4.87 -12.35 -9.74
CA GLU A 44 -4.56 -13.48 -10.62
C GLU A 44 -3.56 -14.45 -9.99
N GLU A 45 -2.53 -13.93 -9.32
CA GLU A 45 -1.46 -14.74 -8.72
C GLU A 45 -1.79 -15.25 -7.31
N PHE A 46 -2.48 -14.46 -6.47
CA PHE A 46 -2.68 -14.73 -5.05
C PHE A 46 -4.16 -14.94 -4.66
N GLY A 47 -5.12 -14.54 -5.50
CA GLY A 47 -6.56 -14.58 -5.21
C GLY A 47 -7.09 -13.33 -4.52
N ASP A 48 -8.34 -13.38 -4.04
CA ASP A 48 -9.01 -12.23 -3.40
C ASP A 48 -8.41 -11.89 -2.03
N GLY A 49 -7.75 -10.74 -1.95
CA GLY A 49 -7.07 -10.28 -0.74
C GLY A 49 -6.40 -8.92 -0.91
N ILE A 50 -5.58 -8.57 0.06
CA ILE A 50 -4.84 -7.30 0.08
C ILE A 50 -3.35 -7.52 0.36
N MET A 51 -2.52 -6.63 -0.19
CA MET A 51 -1.16 -6.43 0.28
C MET A 51 -1.20 -5.53 1.52
N SER A 52 -0.71 -6.00 2.67
CA SER A 52 -0.68 -5.21 3.90
C SER A 52 0.22 -3.99 3.77
N ALA A 53 -0.24 -2.85 4.28
CA ALA A 53 0.56 -1.64 4.45
C ALA A 53 1.13 -1.48 5.87
N ILE A 54 0.86 -2.44 6.77
CA ILE A 54 1.35 -2.45 8.16
C ILE A 54 2.51 -3.43 8.31
N ASP A 55 2.31 -4.67 7.88
CA ASP A 55 3.36 -5.68 7.78
C ASP A 55 4.00 -5.54 6.39
N PHE A 56 4.83 -4.51 6.27
CA PHE A 56 5.28 -3.94 5.00
C PHE A 56 6.71 -3.42 5.08
N TYR A 57 7.51 -3.76 4.08
CA TYR A 57 8.86 -3.27 3.85
C TYR A 57 8.94 -2.48 2.54
N CYS A 58 9.79 -1.46 2.54
CA CYS A 58 10.05 -0.63 1.37
C CYS A 58 11.56 -0.39 1.23
N SER A 59 12.11 -0.68 0.05
CA SER A 59 13.49 -0.33 -0.30
C SER A 59 13.53 0.63 -1.48
N VAL A 60 14.59 1.45 -1.50
CA VAL A 60 14.86 2.38 -2.59
C VAL A 60 16.30 2.20 -3.03
N ASP A 61 16.47 1.84 -4.30
CA ASP A 61 17.76 1.50 -4.88
C ASP A 61 18.04 2.37 -6.10
N LYS A 62 19.32 2.61 -6.36
CA LYS A 62 19.79 3.35 -7.54
C LYS A 62 20.39 2.35 -8.53
N VAL A 63 19.86 2.33 -9.74
CA VAL A 63 20.34 1.47 -10.83
C VAL A 63 20.71 2.29 -12.06
N LYS A 64 21.46 1.70 -12.99
CA LYS A 64 21.72 2.28 -14.31
C LYS A 64 20.73 1.73 -15.32
N GLY A 65 20.04 2.61 -16.03
CA GLY A 65 19.16 2.25 -17.14
C GLY A 65 19.96 1.79 -18.37
N VAL A 66 19.27 1.17 -19.32
CA VAL A 66 19.85 0.76 -20.62
C VAL A 66 20.41 1.95 -21.42
N ASP A 67 19.91 3.15 -21.15
CA ASP A 67 20.37 4.42 -21.70
C ASP A 67 21.55 5.04 -20.94
N GLY A 68 22.10 4.33 -19.94
CA GLY A 68 23.20 4.79 -19.10
C GLY A 68 22.82 5.80 -18.02
N LYS A 69 21.55 6.22 -17.96
CA LYS A 69 21.07 7.20 -16.97
C LYS A 69 20.73 6.54 -15.65
N ASP A 70 20.79 7.34 -14.59
CA ASP A 70 20.38 6.89 -13.27
C ASP A 70 18.87 6.66 -13.22
N ARG A 71 18.47 5.53 -12.63
CA ARG A 71 17.07 5.18 -12.35
C ARG A 71 16.90 4.87 -10.88
N VAL A 72 15.72 5.20 -10.36
CA VAL A 72 15.30 4.85 -9.01
C VAL A 72 14.41 3.62 -9.11
N VAL A 73 14.74 2.58 -8.35
CA VAL A 73 13.90 1.40 -8.17
C VAL A 73 13.30 1.51 -6.78
N VAL A 74 11.98 1.37 -6.70
CA VAL A 74 11.25 1.27 -5.44
C VAL A 74 10.66 -0.12 -5.37
N THR A 75 10.95 -0.85 -4.30
CA THR A 75 10.42 -2.19 -4.08
C THR A 75 9.47 -2.15 -2.89
N PHE A 76 8.25 -2.63 -3.11
CA PHE A 76 7.21 -2.76 -2.10
C PHE A 76 7.02 -4.24 -1.78
N ASP A 77 7.23 -4.60 -0.51
CA ASP A 77 7.10 -5.97 -0.03
C ASP A 77 6.11 -5.97 1.14
N GLY A 78 4.86 -6.30 0.85
CA GLY A 78 3.79 -6.36 1.85
C GLY A 78 3.26 -7.76 2.01
N LYS A 79 3.02 -8.15 3.26
CA LYS A 79 2.39 -9.44 3.55
C LYS A 79 1.01 -9.52 2.90
N TYR A 80 0.78 -10.58 2.12
CA TYR A 80 -0.53 -10.86 1.55
C TYR A 80 -1.51 -11.36 2.62
N LEU A 81 -2.71 -10.79 2.63
CA LEU A 81 -3.79 -11.12 3.56
C LEU A 81 -5.05 -11.49 2.74
N PRO A 82 -5.45 -12.77 2.71
CA PRO A 82 -6.65 -13.18 1.98
C PRO A 82 -7.90 -12.60 2.64
N HIS A 83 -8.89 -12.21 1.83
CA HIS A 83 -10.17 -11.78 2.37
C HIS A 83 -10.88 -12.98 2.99
N THR A 84 -10.96 -13.01 4.32
CA THR A 84 -11.74 -14.06 5.00
C THR A 84 -13.19 -13.61 5.01
N GLU A 85 -13.99 -14.17 4.11
CA GLU A 85 -15.44 -14.01 4.16
C GLU A 85 -15.92 -14.56 5.52
N GLN A 86 -16.47 -13.69 6.37
CA GLN A 86 -17.15 -14.16 7.58
C GLN A 86 -18.45 -14.82 7.13
N LYS A 87 -18.41 -16.13 6.85
CA LYS A 87 -19.60 -16.89 6.47
C LYS A 87 -20.69 -16.68 7.52
N LEU A 88 -21.85 -16.23 7.09
CA LEU A 88 -23.04 -16.00 7.92
C LEU A 88 -23.39 -17.24 8.77
N GLU A 89 -23.04 -18.43 8.27
CA GLU A 89 -23.15 -19.72 8.97
C GLU A 89 -22.55 -19.68 10.39
N HIS A 90 -21.39 -19.04 10.58
CA HIS A 90 -20.75 -18.92 11.90
C HIS A 90 -21.54 -18.03 12.86
N MET A 91 -22.30 -17.07 12.34
CA MET A 91 -23.16 -16.19 13.13
C MET A 91 -24.47 -16.90 13.50
N VAL A 92 -25.04 -17.70 12.57
CA VAL A 92 -26.24 -18.52 12.80
C VAL A 92 -25.99 -19.61 13.85
N SER A 93 -24.82 -20.26 13.86
CA SER A 93 -24.48 -21.24 14.90
C SER A 93 -24.41 -20.62 16.31
N ARG A 94 -23.92 -19.37 16.43
CA ARG A 94 -23.89 -18.65 17.71
C ARG A 94 -25.28 -18.23 18.20
N LEU A 95 -26.21 -17.96 17.28
CA LEU A 95 -27.61 -17.65 17.64
C LEU A 95 -28.33 -18.88 18.17
N ARG A 96 -28.23 -20.04 17.49
CA ARG A 96 -28.81 -21.30 17.97
C ARG A 96 -28.27 -21.74 19.34
N LEU A 97 -26.97 -21.56 19.60
CA LEU A 97 -26.38 -21.90 20.90
C LEU A 97 -26.91 -21.01 22.04
N LYS A 98 -27.29 -19.76 21.76
CA LYS A 98 -27.91 -18.88 22.77
C LYS A 98 -29.36 -19.27 23.07
N GLU A 99 -30.12 -19.71 22.08
CA GLU A 99 -31.51 -20.15 22.27
C GLU A 99 -31.58 -21.45 23.11
N VAL A 100 -30.68 -22.41 22.85
CA VAL A 100 -30.62 -23.66 23.61
C VAL A 100 -30.18 -23.46 25.06
N ASN A 101 -29.30 -22.48 25.34
CA ASN A 101 -28.84 -22.17 26.70
C ASN A 101 -29.76 -21.20 27.48
N GLN A 102 -30.87 -20.76 26.89
CA GLN A 102 -31.91 -19.95 27.54
C GLN A 102 -33.19 -20.74 27.87
N SER A 103 -33.17 -22.06 27.65
CA SER A 103 -34.22 -23.03 28.01
C SER A 103 -33.84 -23.79 29.27
#